data_AF-A0AAW6X812-F1
#
_entry.id   AF-A0AAW6X812-F1
#
_cell.length_a   1.000
_cell.length_b   1.000
_cell.length_c   1.000
_cell.angle_alpha   90.00
_cell.angle_beta   90.00
_cell.angle_gamma   90.00
#
_symmetry.space_group_name_H-M   'P 1'
#
loop_
_entity.id
_entity.type
_entity.pdbx_description
1 polymer ?
#
loop_
_entity_poly.entity_id
_entity_poly.type
_entity_poly.pdbx_seq_one_letter_code
_entity_poly.pdbx_strand_id
1 'polypeptide(L)'
;MSKRLIDFFMLLFFLTNLAFMLQLGWRMMAGDGAPVEPSRENAPGPGRYIVFPQEEDIGKINDAHWFGRYQAAKDGEKAHGYKVGEWAIGAELLANAPEAAALGKIAGLLFSDNAKKSLVIVEHGGKQTGYGVGDRLAGSNAIIVRIVKNKILLDENGYYATLTFKE
;
A
#
# COMPACT_ATOMS: atom_id res chain seq x y z
N MET A 1 -42.51 49.43 -11.21
CA MET A 1 -42.86 48.45 -10.15
C MET A 1 -43.20 49.25 -8.89
N SER A 2 -44.41 49.14 -8.34
CA SER A 2 -44.85 50.01 -7.23
C SER A 2 -44.13 49.62 -5.93
N LYS A 3 -43.75 50.60 -5.09
CA LYS A 3 -43.09 50.33 -3.79
C LYS A 3 -43.87 49.32 -2.95
N ARG A 4 -45.20 49.43 -2.95
CA ARG A 4 -46.14 48.49 -2.29
C ARG A 4 -46.00 47.04 -2.77
N LEU A 5 -45.65 46.81 -4.04
CA LEU A 5 -45.44 45.47 -4.57
C LEU A 5 -44.13 44.87 -4.07
N ILE A 6 -43.07 45.69 -3.97
CA ILE A 6 -41.77 45.26 -3.44
C ILE A 6 -41.88 44.95 -1.95
N ASP A 7 -42.58 45.81 -1.19
CA ASP A 7 -42.84 45.59 0.24
C ASP A 7 -43.64 44.30 0.47
N PHE A 8 -44.62 44.00 -0.40
CA PHE A 8 -45.38 42.76 -0.35
C PHE A 8 -44.49 41.53 -0.56
N PHE A 9 -43.59 41.54 -1.55
CA PHE A 9 -42.67 40.43 -1.78
C PHE A 9 -41.66 40.25 -0.65
N MET A 10 -41.14 41.34 -0.09
CA MET A 10 -40.26 41.28 1.08
C MET A 10 -40.99 40.68 2.28
N LEU A 11 -42.21 41.15 2.58
CA LEU A 11 -43.01 40.63 3.68
C LEU A 11 -43.35 39.14 3.48
N LEU A 12 -43.69 38.73 2.26
CA LEU A 12 -43.96 37.34 1.91
C LEU A 12 -42.71 36.46 2.08
N PHE A 13 -41.53 36.95 1.68
CA PHE A 13 -40.25 36.26 1.84
C PHE A 13 -39.90 36.06 3.32
N PHE A 14 -40.07 37.09 4.16
CA PHE A 14 -39.84 36.97 5.60
C PHE A 14 -40.84 36.02 6.27
N LEU A 15 -42.12 36.06 5.89
CA LEU A 15 -43.14 35.16 6.42
C LEU A 15 -42.88 33.69 6.08
N THR A 16 -42.47 33.40 4.85
CA THR A 16 -42.14 32.03 4.44
C THR A 16 -40.89 31.50 5.16
N ASN A 17 -39.85 32.32 5.31
CA ASN A 17 -38.66 31.94 6.09
C ASN A 17 -38.97 31.73 7.57
N LEU A 18 -39.81 32.59 8.18
CA LEU A 18 -40.21 32.45 9.58
C LEU A 18 -41.01 31.17 9.82
N ALA A 19 -41.97 30.85 8.93
CA ALA A 19 -42.74 29.62 9.01
C ALA A 19 -41.85 28.37 8.88
N PHE A 20 -40.87 28.41 7.97
CA PHE A 20 -39.91 27.31 7.79
C PHE A 20 -39.04 27.09 9.04
N MET A 21 -38.56 28.17 9.67
CA MET A 21 -37.77 28.08 10.90
C MET A 21 -38.60 27.56 12.08
N LEU A 22 -39.86 27.97 12.20
CA LEU A 22 -40.78 27.43 13.20
C LEU A 22 -41.06 25.94 12.97
N GLN A 23 -41.22 25.50 11.72
CA GLN A 23 -41.39 24.08 11.39
C GLN A 23 -40.15 23.24 11.76
N LEU A 24 -38.94 23.76 11.51
CA LEU A 24 -37.70 23.10 11.92
C LEU A 24 -37.58 23.02 13.45
N GLY A 25 -37.87 24.11 14.15
CA GLY A 25 -37.89 24.15 15.62
C GLY A 25 -38.89 23.16 16.21
N TRP A 26 -40.08 23.05 15.61
CA TRP A 26 -41.08 22.09 16.06
C TRP A 26 -40.64 20.64 15.79
N ARG A 27 -39.97 20.34 14.67
CA ARG A 27 -39.41 18.99 14.42
C ARG A 27 -38.30 18.61 15.40
N MET A 28 -37.58 19.58 15.95
CA MET A 28 -36.57 19.33 16.98
C MET A 28 -37.19 19.18 18.38
N MET A 29 -38.21 19.96 18.72
CA MET A 29 -38.90 19.85 20.02
C MET A 29 -39.92 18.71 20.08
N ALA A 30 -40.64 18.45 19.00
CA ALA A 30 -41.47 17.27 18.79
C ALA A 30 -40.60 16.11 18.27
N GLY A 31 -39.39 15.98 18.81
CA GLY A 31 -38.72 14.69 18.82
C GLY A 31 -39.70 13.74 19.48
N ASP A 32 -40.26 12.82 18.70
CA ASP A 32 -41.15 11.80 19.22
C ASP A 32 -40.46 11.22 20.44
N GLY A 33 -41.10 11.32 21.60
CA GLY A 33 -40.66 10.67 22.83
C GLY A 33 -40.67 9.13 22.72
N ALA A 34 -40.65 8.61 21.49
CA ALA A 34 -40.19 7.27 21.20
C ALA A 34 -38.78 7.16 21.78
N PRO A 35 -38.53 6.21 22.70
CA PRO A 35 -37.17 5.92 23.11
C PRO A 35 -36.39 5.67 21.82
N VAL A 36 -35.30 6.42 21.63
CA VAL A 36 -34.29 6.05 20.66
C VAL A 36 -33.84 4.66 21.11
N GLU A 37 -34.39 3.60 20.51
CA GLU A 37 -33.77 2.30 20.65
C GLU A 37 -32.35 2.51 20.13
N PRO A 38 -31.31 2.33 20.96
CA PRO A 38 -29.98 2.28 20.43
C PRO A 38 -30.03 1.23 19.33
N SER A 39 -29.48 1.56 18.15
CA SER A 39 -29.20 0.54 17.13
C SER A 39 -28.63 -0.64 17.89
N ARG A 40 -29.31 -1.80 17.83
CA ARG A 40 -28.91 -3.01 18.55
C ARG A 40 -27.61 -3.49 17.93
N GLU A 41 -26.54 -2.81 18.28
CA GLU A 41 -25.19 -3.28 18.27
C GLU A 41 -25.19 -4.50 19.19
N ASN A 42 -25.18 -5.65 18.54
CA ASN A 42 -24.90 -6.98 19.06
C ASN A 42 -24.59 -6.98 20.56
N ALA A 43 -25.65 -7.12 21.36
CA ALA A 43 -25.48 -7.48 22.76
C ALA A 43 -24.66 -8.78 22.78
N PRO A 44 -23.54 -8.83 23.54
CA PRO A 44 -22.83 -10.09 23.72
C PRO A 44 -23.75 -11.00 24.51
N GLY A 45 -24.22 -12.08 23.88
CA GLY A 45 -24.80 -13.20 24.61
C GLY A 45 -23.81 -13.74 25.66
N PRO A 46 -24.29 -14.45 26.68
CA PRO A 46 -23.43 -15.02 27.71
C PRO A 46 -22.55 -16.11 27.07
N GLY A 47 -21.34 -15.71 26.70
CA GLY A 47 -20.40 -16.58 25.97
C GLY A 47 -19.28 -15.79 25.30
N ARG A 48 -18.71 -14.79 25.98
CA ARG A 48 -17.51 -14.09 25.49
C ARG A 48 -16.28 -15.00 25.66
N TYR A 49 -16.09 -15.91 24.72
CA TYR A 49 -14.74 -16.18 24.26
C TYR A 49 -14.30 -14.95 23.48
N ILE A 50 -13.17 -14.37 23.86
CA ILE A 50 -12.45 -13.41 23.02
C ILE A 50 -11.89 -14.24 21.88
N VAL A 51 -12.73 -14.51 20.88
CA VAL A 51 -12.34 -15.21 19.66
C VAL A 51 -11.61 -14.17 18.84
N PHE A 52 -10.32 -14.41 18.58
CA PHE A 52 -9.59 -13.69 17.54
C PHE A 52 -10.44 -13.69 16.26
N PRO A 53 -10.48 -12.58 15.48
CA PRO A 53 -11.31 -12.50 14.28
C PRO A 53 -11.11 -13.76 13.44
N GLN A 54 -12.22 -14.42 13.09
CA GLN A 54 -12.14 -15.57 12.19
C GLN A 54 -11.66 -15.09 10.82
N GLU A 55 -11.06 -15.98 10.03
CA GLU A 55 -10.42 -15.63 8.76
C GLU A 55 -11.38 -14.91 7.77
N GLU A 56 -12.67 -15.26 7.85
CA GLU A 56 -13.76 -14.58 7.15
C GLU A 56 -13.98 -13.11 7.57
N ASP A 57 -13.70 -12.75 8.82
CA ASP A 57 -13.82 -11.39 9.32
C ASP A 57 -12.59 -10.55 8.95
N ILE A 58 -11.42 -11.18 8.81
CA ILE A 58 -10.21 -10.51 8.30
C ILE A 58 -10.44 -10.02 6.86
N GLY A 59 -11.13 -10.81 6.04
CA GLY A 59 -11.51 -10.42 4.67
C GLY A 59 -12.37 -9.15 4.65
N LYS A 60 -13.42 -9.10 5.47
CA LYS A 60 -14.31 -7.92 5.58
C LYS A 60 -13.58 -6.67 6.04
N ILE A 61 -12.65 -6.80 6.99
CA ILE A 61 -11.82 -5.69 7.50
C ILE A 61 -10.90 -5.16 6.40
N ASN A 62 -10.33 -6.04 5.57
CA ASN A 62 -9.47 -5.66 4.45
C ASN A 62 -10.26 -5.00 3.29
N ASP A 63 -11.45 -5.54 3.00
CA ASP A 63 -12.37 -5.01 1.99
C ASP A 63 -12.91 -3.62 2.35
N ALA A 64 -13.00 -3.32 3.65
CA ALA A 64 -13.42 -2.01 4.13
C ALA A 64 -12.37 -0.90 3.92
N HIS A 65 -11.18 -1.25 3.39
CA HIS A 65 -10.11 -0.31 3.01
C HIS A 65 -9.64 0.64 4.11
N TRP A 66 -9.85 0.29 5.39
CA TRP A 66 -9.48 1.13 6.53
C TRP A 66 -7.98 1.40 6.65
N PHE A 67 -7.16 0.54 6.05
CA PHE A 67 -5.70 0.62 6.08
C PHE A 67 -5.11 0.96 4.70
N GLY A 68 -5.93 1.52 3.82
CA GLY A 68 -5.61 1.65 2.40
C GLY A 68 -5.99 0.40 1.61
N ARG A 69 -5.86 0.46 0.28
CA ARG A 69 -6.14 -0.69 -0.58
C ARG A 69 -4.96 -1.64 -0.52
N TYR A 70 -5.12 -2.78 0.17
CA TYR A 70 -4.17 -3.88 0.07
C TYR A 70 -4.14 -4.37 -1.37
N GLN A 71 -3.15 -3.93 -2.14
CA GLN A 71 -2.84 -4.49 -3.44
C GLN A 71 -1.97 -5.71 -3.17
N ALA A 72 -2.59 -6.87 -2.94
CA ALA A 72 -1.92 -8.13 -3.25
C ALA A 72 -1.37 -7.95 -4.67
N ALA A 73 -0.04 -8.05 -4.82
CA ALA A 73 0.65 -7.74 -6.07
C ALA A 73 -0.11 -8.41 -7.22
N LYS A 74 -0.84 -7.61 -8.00
CA LYS A 74 -1.47 -8.10 -9.21
C LYS A 74 -0.33 -8.55 -10.10
N ASP A 75 -0.40 -9.76 -10.62
CA ASP A 75 0.61 -10.30 -11.53
C ASP A 75 1.02 -9.25 -12.57
N GLY A 76 2.22 -8.67 -12.40
CA GLY A 76 2.79 -7.67 -13.28
C GLY A 76 2.91 -6.23 -12.74
N GLU A 77 2.27 -5.87 -11.63
CA GLU A 77 2.46 -4.56 -10.98
C GLU A 77 3.56 -4.69 -9.92
N LYS A 78 4.74 -4.12 -10.17
CA LYS A 78 5.90 -4.21 -9.26
C LYS A 78 5.50 -3.65 -7.90
N ALA A 79 5.24 -4.54 -6.95
CA ALA A 79 5.00 -4.19 -5.57
C ALA A 79 6.10 -3.23 -5.11
N HIS A 80 5.72 -2.01 -4.74
CA HIS A 80 6.58 -1.10 -4.01
C HIS A 80 7.04 -1.86 -2.75
N GLY A 81 8.25 -2.38 -2.60
CA GLY A 81 9.51 -2.28 -3.33
C GLY A 81 10.51 -2.35 -2.20
N TYR A 82 11.11 -3.52 -1.96
CA TYR A 82 11.91 -3.79 -0.76
C TYR A 82 12.99 -2.73 -0.55
N LYS A 83 12.75 -1.76 0.35
CA LYS A 83 13.63 -0.61 0.52
C LYS A 83 14.86 -0.99 1.34
N VAL A 84 16.01 -0.50 0.92
CA VAL A 84 17.29 -0.77 1.57
C VAL A 84 17.30 -0.16 2.97
N GLY A 85 17.68 -0.97 3.96
CA GLY A 85 17.71 -0.57 5.37
C GLY A 85 16.40 -0.76 6.13
N GLU A 86 15.26 -0.90 5.44
CA GLU A 86 13.98 -1.23 6.07
C GLU A 86 13.76 -2.76 6.15
N TRP A 87 14.43 -3.51 5.28
CA TRP A 87 14.34 -4.97 5.22
C TRP A 87 15.69 -5.64 5.54
N ALA A 88 15.64 -6.65 6.41
CA ALA A 88 16.79 -7.51 6.64
C ALA A 88 17.04 -8.42 5.42
N ILE A 89 18.32 -8.66 5.10
CA ILE A 89 18.70 -9.55 4.00
C ILE A 89 18.50 -11.01 4.43
N GLY A 90 17.26 -11.49 4.31
CA GLY A 90 16.82 -12.83 4.67
C GLY A 90 16.21 -13.62 3.52
N ALA A 91 15.67 -14.80 3.83
CA ALA A 91 15.07 -15.70 2.85
C ALA A 91 13.88 -15.06 2.11
N GLU A 92 13.04 -14.28 2.82
CA GLU A 92 11.89 -13.61 2.24
C GLU A 92 12.29 -12.58 1.17
N LEU A 93 13.25 -11.70 1.49
CA LEU A 93 13.76 -10.72 0.53
C LEU A 93 14.38 -11.41 -0.69
N LEU A 94 15.18 -12.47 -0.49
CA LEU A 94 15.83 -13.18 -1.58
C LEU A 94 14.84 -13.93 -2.49
N ALA A 95 13.70 -14.34 -1.95
CA ALA A 95 12.64 -15.02 -2.68
C ALA A 95 11.80 -14.03 -3.51
N ASN A 96 11.46 -12.88 -2.92
CA ASN A 96 10.43 -11.99 -3.45
C ASN A 96 10.96 -10.67 -4.06
N ALA A 97 12.26 -10.35 -3.91
CA ALA A 97 12.82 -9.13 -4.47
C ALA A 97 12.66 -9.09 -6.00
N PRO A 98 12.24 -7.94 -6.57
CA PRO A 98 11.87 -7.83 -7.98
C PRO A 98 13.05 -8.12 -8.91
N GLU A 99 12.79 -8.80 -10.03
CA GLU A 99 13.81 -9.04 -11.07
C GLU A 99 14.06 -7.76 -11.90
N ALA A 100 15.33 -7.43 -12.11
CA ALA A 100 15.79 -6.26 -12.85
C ALA A 100 16.58 -6.67 -14.10
N ALA A 101 15.93 -7.45 -14.99
CA ALA A 101 16.54 -7.96 -16.23
C ALA A 101 17.12 -6.86 -17.17
N ALA A 102 16.72 -5.60 -17.01
CA ALA A 102 17.27 -4.47 -17.76
C ALA A 102 18.74 -4.14 -17.41
N LEU A 103 19.21 -4.54 -16.22
CA LEU A 103 20.57 -4.28 -15.76
C LEU A 103 21.62 -5.16 -16.46
N GLY A 104 21.19 -6.25 -17.10
CA GLY A 104 22.06 -7.13 -17.86
C GLY A 104 21.72 -8.60 -17.66
N LYS A 105 22.64 -9.47 -18.08
CA LYS A 105 22.54 -10.93 -17.92
C LYS A 105 23.76 -11.43 -17.17
N ILE A 106 23.56 -12.37 -16.25
CA ILE A 106 24.69 -13.03 -15.60
C ILE A 106 25.28 -14.05 -16.59
N ALA A 107 26.54 -13.89 -16.95
CA ALA A 107 27.28 -14.81 -17.82
C ALA A 107 28.04 -15.88 -17.03
N GLY A 108 28.33 -15.62 -15.76
CA GLY A 108 28.95 -16.57 -14.85
C GLY A 108 28.81 -16.14 -13.41
N LEU A 109 28.72 -17.10 -12.48
CA LEU A 109 28.55 -16.81 -11.06
C LEU A 109 29.39 -17.79 -10.24
N LEU A 110 30.26 -17.25 -9.39
CA LEU A 110 31.03 -17.98 -8.41
C LEU A 110 30.55 -17.58 -7.01
N PHE A 111 29.86 -18.50 -6.35
CA PHE A 111 29.38 -18.33 -4.99
C PHE A 111 30.36 -18.91 -3.97
N SER A 112 30.62 -18.16 -2.91
CA SER A 112 31.29 -18.62 -1.69
C SER A 112 30.52 -18.14 -0.45
N ASP A 113 30.57 -18.92 0.63
CA ASP A 113 30.04 -18.49 1.93
C ASP A 113 30.77 -17.24 2.47
N ASN A 114 32.02 -17.04 2.05
CA ASN A 114 32.74 -15.79 2.29
C ASN A 114 32.45 -14.80 1.15
N ALA A 115 31.69 -13.75 1.46
CA ALA A 115 31.30 -12.72 0.49
C ALA A 115 32.48 -12.10 -0.27
N LYS A 116 33.67 -11.99 0.35
CA LYS A 116 34.89 -11.44 -0.30
C LYS A 116 35.46 -12.36 -1.39
N LYS A 117 35.06 -13.63 -1.41
CA LYS A 117 35.50 -14.64 -2.39
C LYS A 117 34.43 -14.92 -3.46
N SER A 118 33.29 -14.25 -3.38
CA SER A 118 32.22 -14.37 -4.36
C SER A 118 32.47 -13.41 -5.52
N LEU A 119 32.21 -13.88 -6.74
CA LEU A 119 32.40 -13.14 -7.98
C LEU A 119 31.22 -13.40 -8.91
N VAL A 120 30.76 -12.37 -9.62
CA VAL A 120 29.77 -12.52 -10.69
C VAL A 120 30.28 -11.85 -11.96
N ILE A 121 30.05 -12.48 -13.10
CA ILE A 121 30.32 -11.92 -14.42
C ILE A 121 28.98 -11.49 -15.00
N VAL A 122 28.83 -10.19 -15.25
CA VAL A 122 27.62 -9.61 -15.82
C VAL A 122 27.93 -9.11 -17.24
N GLU A 123 27.09 -9.52 -18.18
CA GLU A 123 27.06 -9.01 -19.54
C GLU A 123 26.05 -7.87 -19.65
N HIS A 124 26.53 -6.72 -20.14
CA HIS A 124 25.70 -5.57 -20.47
C HIS A 124 26.18 -4.95 -21.78
N GLY A 125 25.26 -4.77 -22.74
CA GLY A 125 25.59 -4.19 -24.05
C GLY A 125 26.66 -4.96 -24.84
N GLY A 126 26.73 -6.29 -24.70
CA GLY A 126 27.71 -7.15 -25.38
C GLY A 126 29.11 -7.16 -24.76
N LYS A 127 29.31 -6.51 -23.60
CA LYS A 127 30.56 -6.55 -22.84
C LYS A 127 30.36 -7.30 -21.53
N GLN A 128 31.26 -8.24 -21.22
CA GLN A 128 31.28 -8.96 -19.96
C GLN A 128 32.28 -8.33 -18.99
N THR A 129 31.85 -8.11 -17.75
CA THR A 129 32.69 -7.55 -16.69
C THR A 129 32.49 -8.34 -15.39
N GLY A 130 33.58 -8.61 -14.68
CA GLY A 130 33.54 -9.29 -13.38
C GLY A 130 33.36 -8.29 -12.23
N TYR A 131 32.55 -8.66 -11.25
CA TYR A 131 32.20 -7.85 -10.09
C TYR A 131 32.17 -8.68 -8.81
N GLY A 132 32.59 -8.07 -7.71
CA GLY A 132 32.43 -8.58 -6.35
C GLY A 132 31.28 -7.91 -5.59
N VAL A 133 31.13 -8.29 -4.33
CA VAL A 133 30.18 -7.62 -3.41
C VAL A 133 30.68 -6.21 -3.11
N GLY A 134 29.81 -5.21 -3.24
CA GLY A 134 30.08 -3.79 -3.07
C GLY A 134 30.37 -3.04 -4.38
N ASP A 135 30.57 -3.76 -5.48
CA ASP A 135 30.84 -3.13 -6.77
C ASP A 135 29.57 -2.58 -7.42
N ARG A 136 29.75 -1.50 -8.19
CA ARG A 136 28.68 -0.90 -9.02
C ARG A 136 28.70 -1.52 -10.42
N LEU A 137 27.52 -1.94 -10.89
CA LEU A 137 27.35 -2.43 -12.26
C LEU A 137 27.57 -1.32 -13.29
N ALA A 138 28.33 -1.63 -14.35
CA ALA A 138 28.61 -0.65 -15.39
C ALA A 138 27.33 -0.22 -16.12
N GLY A 139 27.19 1.09 -16.38
CA GLY A 139 26.02 1.64 -17.06
C GLY A 139 24.77 1.76 -16.18
N SER A 140 24.87 1.51 -14.87
CA SER A 140 23.76 1.68 -13.93
C SER A 140 24.22 2.23 -12.58
N ASN A 141 23.27 2.60 -11.73
CA ASN A 141 23.54 2.94 -10.33
C ASN A 141 23.43 1.73 -9.39
N ALA A 142 23.25 0.52 -9.93
CA ALA A 142 23.02 -0.67 -9.14
C ALA A 142 24.31 -1.15 -8.47
N ILE A 143 24.28 -1.37 -7.15
CA ILE A 143 25.40 -1.86 -6.35
C ILE A 143 25.12 -3.29 -5.91
N ILE A 144 26.10 -4.19 -6.05
CA ILE A 144 25.95 -5.58 -5.61
C ILE A 144 26.00 -5.63 -4.08
N VAL A 145 24.88 -5.97 -3.46
CA VAL A 145 24.79 -6.12 -2.00
C VAL A 145 25.14 -7.54 -1.58
N ARG A 146 24.73 -8.54 -2.37
CA ARG A 146 25.00 -9.95 -2.07
C ARG A 146 25.01 -10.81 -3.31
N ILE A 147 25.91 -11.79 -3.34
CA ILE A 147 25.95 -12.83 -4.36
C ILE A 147 25.47 -14.14 -3.70
N VAL A 148 24.48 -14.79 -4.31
CA VAL A 148 23.97 -16.11 -3.90
C VAL A 148 24.00 -17.07 -5.09
N LYS A 149 23.78 -18.37 -4.85
CA LYS A 149 24.05 -19.43 -5.84
C LYS A 149 23.44 -19.24 -7.24
N ASN A 150 22.24 -18.68 -7.34
CA ASN A 150 21.52 -18.56 -8.62
C ASN A 150 21.12 -17.11 -8.96
N LYS A 151 21.49 -16.14 -8.13
CA LYS A 151 21.11 -14.75 -8.33
C LYS A 151 22.04 -13.81 -7.56
N ILE A 152 21.99 -12.54 -7.92
CA ILE A 152 22.61 -11.47 -7.14
C ILE A 152 21.53 -10.51 -6.65
N LEU A 153 21.72 -10.01 -5.43
CA LEU A 153 20.92 -8.97 -4.83
C LEU A 153 21.63 -7.64 -5.01
N LEU A 154 20.88 -6.66 -5.50
CA LEU A 154 21.37 -5.35 -5.91
C LEU A 154 20.63 -4.28 -5.11
N ASP A 155 21.31 -3.17 -4.82
CA ASP A 155 20.69 -1.91 -4.44
C ASP A 155 20.63 -1.03 -5.69
N GLU A 156 19.42 -0.84 -6.21
CA GLU A 156 19.14 0.05 -7.33
C GLU A 156 18.37 1.26 -6.81
N ASN A 157 19.06 2.39 -6.66
CA ASN A 157 18.49 3.66 -6.20
C ASN A 157 17.75 3.58 -4.85
N GLY A 158 18.27 2.78 -3.91
CA GLY A 158 17.71 2.62 -2.56
C GLY A 158 16.69 1.49 -2.44
N TYR A 159 16.49 0.70 -3.49
CA TYR A 159 15.58 -0.44 -3.50
C TYR A 159 16.30 -1.72 -3.87
N TYR A 160 15.96 -2.82 -3.19
CA TYR A 160 16.49 -4.13 -3.52
C TYR A 160 15.90 -4.64 -4.83
N ALA A 161 16.79 -5.09 -5.70
CA ALA A 161 16.48 -5.75 -6.96
C ALA A 161 17.31 -7.02 -7.11
N THR A 162 16.90 -7.92 -8.00
CA THR A 162 17.64 -9.15 -8.28
C THR A 162 17.98 -9.31 -9.75
N LEU A 163 19.15 -9.88 -10.01
CA LEU A 163 19.50 -10.45 -11.31
C LEU A 163 19.66 -11.96 -11.13
N THR A 164 18.90 -12.73 -11.89
CA THR A 164 18.90 -14.20 -11.83
C THR A 164 19.81 -14.77 -12.91
N PHE A 165 20.62 -15.76 -12.54
CA PHE A 165 21.40 -16.53 -13.50
C PHE A 165 20.46 -17.50 -14.23
N LYS A 166 20.34 -17.31 -15.54
CA LYS A 166 19.54 -18.18 -16.42
C LYS A 166 20.54 -19.07 -17.16
N GLU A 167 20.50 -20.36 -16.87
CA GLU A 167 21.25 -21.40 -17.62
C GLU A 167 20.80 -21.47 -19.08
#